data_AF-A0A382QF74-F1
#
_entry.id   AF-A0A382QF74-F1
#
_cell.length_a   1.000
_cell.length_b   1.000
_cell.length_c   1.000
_cell.angle_alpha   90.00
_cell.angle_beta   90.00
_cell.angle_gamma   90.00
#
_symmetry.space_group_name_H-M   'P 1'
#
loop_
_entity.id
_entity.type
_entity.pdbx_description
1 polymer ?
#
loop_
_entity_poly.entity_id
_entity_poly.type
_entity_poly.pdbx_seq_one_letter_code
_entity_poly.pdbx_strand_id
1 'polypeptide(L)'
;MALKLPSSKAWQALCRVDSEFMLAARHWNGGLVLNMGDQTLAMFLNDGVVSGAPDKPASIISYSGDTSVWQGLLQAVPPRFHNDLLANLSAGLGITREGDPLLHAQYFAAVVRAVELLRPPTQYDQAIPHLHKTEGVIDAPVGRYVHIELQGHDHRIYFEEAGKGIPLL
;
A
#
# COMPACT_ATOMS: atom_id res chain seq x y z
N MET A 1 -7.37 -23.64 -0.13
CA MET A 1 -8.40 -23.25 -1.12
C MET A 1 -7.68 -22.73 -2.35
N ALA A 2 -8.12 -22.98 -3.58
CA ALA A 2 -7.44 -22.44 -4.78
C ALA A 2 -7.72 -20.94 -4.93
N LEU A 3 -6.73 -20.15 -5.31
CA LEU A 3 -6.89 -18.73 -5.58
C LEU A 3 -7.75 -18.56 -6.85
N LYS A 4 -8.91 -17.90 -6.74
CA LYS A 4 -9.81 -17.72 -7.89
C LYS A 4 -9.43 -16.45 -8.64
N LEU A 5 -8.48 -16.58 -9.55
CA LEU A 5 -8.00 -15.47 -10.38
C LEU A 5 -8.82 -15.29 -11.67
N PRO A 6 -8.98 -14.04 -12.17
CA PRO A 6 -9.43 -13.80 -13.53
C PRO A 6 -8.37 -14.28 -14.55
N SER A 7 -8.73 -14.34 -15.83
CA SER A 7 -7.73 -14.49 -16.89
C SER A 7 -6.93 -13.19 -17.08
N SER A 8 -5.73 -13.26 -17.66
CA SER A 8 -4.95 -12.07 -18.02
C SER A 8 -5.77 -11.07 -18.85
N LYS A 9 -6.59 -11.56 -19.79
CA LYS A 9 -7.45 -10.71 -20.61
C LYS A 9 -8.53 -9.98 -19.79
N ALA A 10 -9.12 -10.65 -18.82
CA ALA A 10 -10.11 -10.05 -17.94
C ALA A 10 -9.48 -9.03 -16.98
N TRP A 11 -8.30 -9.35 -16.42
CA TRP A 11 -7.53 -8.41 -15.59
C TRP A 11 -7.12 -7.15 -16.38
N GLN A 12 -6.59 -7.32 -17.59
CA GLN A 12 -6.30 -6.22 -18.50
C GLN A 12 -7.54 -5.35 -18.79
N ALA A 13 -8.72 -5.94 -18.89
CA ALA A 13 -9.95 -5.18 -19.10
C ALA A 13 -10.32 -4.32 -17.89
N LEU A 14 -10.08 -4.79 -16.66
CA LEU A 14 -10.23 -3.99 -15.44
C LEU A 14 -9.29 -2.79 -15.46
N CYS A 15 -8.01 -3.02 -15.75
CA CYS A 15 -7.00 -1.95 -15.81
C CYS A 15 -7.30 -0.92 -16.91
N ARG A 16 -7.84 -1.34 -18.07
CA ARG A 16 -8.19 -0.44 -19.19
C ARG A 16 -9.30 0.56 -18.87
N VAL A 17 -10.15 0.28 -17.89
CA VAL A 17 -11.27 1.15 -17.51
C VAL A 17 -11.06 1.87 -16.18
N ASP A 18 -9.94 1.62 -15.51
CA ASP A 18 -9.57 2.25 -14.25
C ASP A 18 -8.71 3.51 -14.50
N SER A 19 -9.27 4.68 -14.20
CA SER A 19 -8.60 5.96 -14.49
C SER A 19 -7.33 6.18 -13.66
N GLU A 20 -7.26 5.64 -12.45
CA GLU A 20 -6.08 5.75 -11.59
C GLU A 20 -4.92 4.93 -12.16
N PHE A 21 -5.19 3.69 -12.58
CA PHE A 21 -4.22 2.85 -13.26
C PHE A 21 -3.73 3.53 -14.54
N MET A 22 -4.64 3.99 -15.40
CA MET A 22 -4.28 4.66 -16.66
C MET A 22 -3.38 5.87 -16.43
N LEU A 23 -3.71 6.70 -15.43
CA LEU A 23 -2.91 7.87 -15.08
C LEU A 23 -1.53 7.47 -14.56
N ALA A 24 -1.46 6.46 -13.69
CA ALA A 24 -0.21 5.99 -13.09
C ALA A 24 0.70 5.28 -14.10
N ALA A 25 0.11 4.58 -15.08
CA ALA A 25 0.82 3.80 -16.09
C ALA A 25 1.23 4.61 -17.33
N ARG A 26 0.84 5.89 -17.42
CA ARG A 26 1.14 6.76 -18.57
C ARG A 26 2.63 6.70 -18.94
N HIS A 27 2.92 6.62 -20.25
CA HIS A 27 4.27 6.52 -20.80
C HIS A 27 5.05 5.25 -20.50
N TRP A 28 4.46 4.29 -19.79
CA TRP A 28 5.10 3.01 -19.57
C TRP A 28 5.14 2.20 -20.87
N ASN A 29 6.35 1.94 -21.36
CA ASN A 29 6.64 0.99 -22.42
C ASN A 29 7.27 -0.24 -21.77
N GLY A 30 6.50 -1.29 -21.52
CA GLY A 30 6.92 -2.42 -20.70
C GLY A 30 5.77 -3.33 -20.30
N GLY A 31 5.71 -3.73 -19.02
CA GLY A 31 4.63 -4.57 -18.54
C GLY A 31 4.76 -5.00 -17.09
N LEU A 32 3.69 -5.65 -16.61
CA LEU A 32 3.61 -6.28 -15.31
C LEU A 32 3.29 -7.77 -15.48
N VAL A 33 4.09 -8.61 -14.83
CA VAL A 33 3.86 -10.06 -14.75
C VAL A 33 3.74 -10.46 -13.27
N LEU A 34 2.68 -11.17 -12.93
CA LEU A 34 2.40 -11.66 -11.59
C LEU A 34 2.40 -13.19 -11.62
N ASN A 35 3.38 -13.82 -10.98
CA ASN A 35 3.49 -15.26 -10.83
C ASN A 35 2.99 -15.67 -9.43
N MET A 36 1.87 -16.39 -9.41
CA MET A 36 1.08 -16.71 -8.23
C MET A 36 1.02 -18.23 -8.05
N GLY A 37 2.13 -18.82 -7.61
CA GLY A 37 2.36 -20.26 -7.72
C GLY A 37 2.37 -20.70 -9.19
N ASP A 38 1.46 -21.61 -9.56
CA ASP A 38 1.35 -22.15 -10.92
C ASP A 38 0.57 -21.26 -11.89
N GLN A 39 0.00 -20.15 -11.42
CA GLN A 39 -0.79 -19.24 -12.23
C GLN A 39 -0.02 -17.97 -12.55
N THR A 40 -0.05 -17.53 -13.82
CA THR A 40 0.58 -16.28 -14.24
C THR A 40 -0.46 -15.34 -14.84
N LEU A 41 -0.46 -14.08 -14.37
CA LEU A 41 -1.12 -12.97 -15.05
C LEU A 41 -0.08 -12.06 -15.68
N ALA A 42 -0.35 -11.62 -16.91
CA ALA A 42 0.54 -10.72 -17.65
C ALA A 42 -0.24 -9.59 -18.31
N MET A 43 0.33 -8.40 -18.24
CA MET A 43 -0.18 -7.20 -18.89
C MET A 43 0.99 -6.42 -19.47
N PHE A 44 0.93 -6.12 -20.76
CA PHE A 44 1.95 -5.33 -21.45
C PHE A 44 1.40 -3.95 -21.79
N LEU A 45 2.27 -2.95 -21.81
CA LEU A 45 1.91 -1.57 -22.11
C LEU A 45 2.88 -0.97 -23.12
N ASN A 46 2.31 -0.26 -24.10
CA ASN A 46 3.04 0.59 -25.03
C ASN A 46 2.54 2.02 -24.83
N ASP A 47 3.43 2.92 -24.43
CA ASP A 47 3.13 4.31 -24.02
C ASP A 47 1.98 4.43 -23.00
N GLY A 48 1.90 3.48 -22.06
CA GLY A 48 0.85 3.42 -21.04
C GLY A 48 -0.48 2.83 -21.50
N VAL A 49 -0.59 2.36 -22.75
CA VAL A 49 -1.77 1.70 -23.29
C VAL A 49 -1.58 0.19 -23.31
N VAL A 50 -2.56 -0.56 -22.77
CA VAL A 50 -2.48 -2.03 -22.70
C VAL A 50 -2.42 -2.66 -24.10
N SER A 51 -1.31 -3.33 -24.39
CA SER A 51 -1.00 -3.98 -25.66
C SER A 51 -1.04 -5.51 -25.57
N GLY A 52 -1.02 -6.18 -26.72
CA GLY A 52 -0.96 -7.65 -26.78
C GLY A 52 0.44 -8.24 -26.57
N ALA A 53 1.49 -7.43 -26.74
CA ALA A 53 2.88 -7.82 -26.62
C ALA A 53 3.73 -6.62 -26.17
N PRO A 54 4.84 -6.84 -25.44
CA PRO A 54 5.70 -5.77 -24.97
C PRO A 54 6.63 -5.27 -26.08
N ASP A 55 6.64 -3.95 -26.34
CA ASP A 55 7.62 -3.35 -27.25
C ASP A 55 9.03 -3.32 -26.63
N LYS A 56 9.10 -3.21 -25.29
CA LYS A 56 10.35 -3.21 -24.52
C LYS A 56 10.31 -4.30 -23.43
N PRO A 57 10.66 -5.56 -23.75
CA PRO A 57 10.64 -6.66 -22.78
C PRO A 57 11.52 -6.43 -21.55
N ALA A 58 12.65 -5.72 -21.70
CA ALA A 58 13.53 -5.35 -20.59
C ALA A 58 12.88 -4.39 -19.57
N SER A 59 11.75 -3.77 -19.93
CA SER A 59 10.99 -2.85 -19.09
C SER A 59 9.78 -3.51 -18.43
N ILE A 60 9.78 -4.86 -18.34
CA ILE A 60 8.79 -5.63 -17.60
C ILE A 60 9.23 -5.71 -16.13
N ILE A 61 8.29 -5.49 -15.23
CA ILE A 61 8.43 -5.76 -13.81
C ILE A 61 7.67 -7.05 -13.51
N SER A 62 8.33 -7.97 -12.82
CA SER A 62 7.73 -9.24 -12.44
C SER A 62 7.70 -9.38 -10.92
N TYR A 63 6.59 -9.89 -10.39
CA TYR A 63 6.49 -10.32 -8.99
C TYR A 63 6.18 -11.80 -8.94
N SER A 64 6.86 -12.50 -8.03
CA SER A 64 6.69 -13.93 -7.84
C SER A 64 6.47 -14.24 -6.36
N GLY A 65 5.67 -15.26 -6.09
CA GLY A 65 5.46 -15.76 -4.74
C GLY A 65 4.50 -16.95 -4.73
N ASP A 66 4.51 -17.69 -3.62
CA ASP A 66 3.63 -18.85 -3.44
C ASP A 66 2.16 -18.44 -3.41
N THR A 67 1.29 -19.36 -3.82
CA THR A 67 -0.17 -19.16 -3.83
C THR A 67 -0.71 -18.68 -2.48
N SER A 68 -0.15 -19.16 -1.36
CA SER A 68 -0.55 -18.76 -0.01
C SER A 68 -0.24 -17.29 0.31
N VAL A 69 0.87 -16.75 -0.20
CA VAL A 69 1.25 -15.34 -0.01
C VAL A 69 0.29 -14.44 -0.79
N TRP A 70 0.01 -14.80 -2.06
CA TRP A 70 -0.96 -14.09 -2.89
C TRP A 70 -2.39 -14.15 -2.32
N GLN A 71 -2.77 -15.24 -1.66
CA GLN A 71 -4.04 -15.33 -0.95
C GLN A 71 -4.17 -14.29 0.16
N GLY A 72 -3.08 -13.95 0.86
CA GLY A 72 -3.06 -12.86 1.84
C GLY A 72 -3.15 -11.48 1.17
N LEU A 73 -2.37 -11.27 0.10
CA LEU A 73 -2.33 -10.00 -0.64
C LEU A 73 -3.66 -9.64 -1.31
N LEU A 74 -4.44 -10.64 -1.74
CA LEU A 74 -5.67 -10.46 -2.51
C LEU A 74 -6.96 -10.50 -1.66
N GLN A 75 -6.86 -10.47 -0.33
CA GLN A 75 -8.05 -10.34 0.52
C GLN A 75 -8.66 -8.93 0.42
N ALA A 76 -9.97 -8.81 0.65
CA ALA A 76 -10.66 -7.50 0.73
C ALA A 76 -10.05 -6.59 1.81
N VAL A 77 -9.63 -7.18 2.93
CA VAL A 77 -8.88 -6.53 4.00
C VAL A 77 -7.62 -7.37 4.23
N PRO A 78 -6.50 -7.03 3.57
CA PRO A 78 -5.29 -7.81 3.69
C PRO A 78 -4.72 -7.81 5.11
N PRO A 79 -4.12 -8.91 5.57
CA PRO A 79 -3.35 -8.94 6.81
C PRO A 79 -2.21 -7.92 6.80
N ARG A 80 -1.63 -7.67 7.98
CA ARG A 80 -0.45 -6.80 8.11
C ARG A 80 0.65 -7.24 7.13
N PHE A 81 1.27 -6.26 6.46
CA PHE A 81 2.30 -6.44 5.45
C PHE A 81 1.86 -7.19 4.18
N HIS A 82 0.57 -7.50 4.03
CA HIS A 82 -0.05 -7.97 2.79
C HIS A 82 -0.92 -6.89 2.15
N ASN A 83 -0.91 -5.67 2.70
CA ASN A 83 -1.62 -4.53 2.14
C ASN A 83 -0.99 -4.04 0.83
N ASP A 84 0.31 -4.28 0.63
CA ASP A 84 1.10 -3.80 -0.50
C ASP A 84 2.27 -4.76 -0.81
N LEU A 85 2.68 -4.86 -2.08
CA LEU A 85 3.75 -5.76 -2.53
C LEU A 85 5.13 -5.39 -1.97
N LEU A 86 5.44 -4.11 -1.88
CA LEU A 86 6.70 -3.61 -1.34
C LEU A 86 6.76 -3.84 0.17
N ALA A 87 5.64 -3.64 0.89
CA ALA A 87 5.58 -3.97 2.31
C ALA A 87 5.86 -5.46 2.58
N ASN A 88 5.30 -6.36 1.76
CA ASN A 88 5.55 -7.80 1.86
C ASN A 88 7.01 -8.15 1.54
N LEU A 89 7.52 -7.61 0.43
CA LEU A 89 8.90 -7.78 -0.02
C LEU A 89 9.91 -7.30 1.04
N SER A 90 9.73 -6.09 1.57
CA SER A 90 10.62 -5.50 2.59
C SER A 90 10.58 -6.25 3.91
N ALA A 91 9.44 -6.86 4.25
CA ALA A 91 9.30 -7.71 5.44
C ALA A 91 9.80 -9.16 5.21
N GLY A 92 10.20 -9.52 3.99
CA GLY A 92 10.69 -10.86 3.66
C GLY A 92 9.61 -11.95 3.73
N LEU A 93 8.36 -11.62 3.41
CA LEU A 93 7.20 -12.49 3.61
C LEU A 93 6.83 -13.35 2.38
N GLY A 94 7.74 -13.49 1.42
CA GLY A 94 7.65 -14.46 0.34
C GLY A 94 7.38 -13.89 -1.05
N ILE A 95 7.04 -12.61 -1.19
CA ILE A 95 7.10 -11.93 -2.49
C ILE A 95 8.55 -11.64 -2.87
N THR A 96 8.89 -11.90 -4.12
CA THR A 96 10.12 -11.46 -4.78
C THR A 96 9.79 -10.59 -6.00
N ARG A 97 10.75 -9.77 -6.43
CA ARG A 97 10.60 -8.89 -7.59
C ARG A 97 11.79 -9.03 -8.53
N GLU A 98 11.52 -9.12 -9.82
CA GLU A 98 12.48 -8.97 -10.91
C GLU A 98 12.16 -7.75 -11.78
N GLY A 99 13.17 -7.25 -12.50
CA GLY A 99 13.08 -6.04 -13.32
C GLY A 99 13.90 -4.88 -12.76
N ASP A 100 14.00 -3.80 -13.55
CA ASP A 100 14.78 -2.60 -13.19
C ASP A 100 14.20 -1.91 -11.93
N PRO A 101 14.98 -1.74 -10.85
CA PRO A 101 14.52 -1.07 -9.63
C PRO A 101 14.08 0.38 -9.83
N LEU A 102 14.72 1.13 -10.74
CA LEU A 102 14.37 2.52 -11.02
C LEU A 102 13.03 2.58 -11.76
N LEU A 103 12.87 1.74 -12.78
CA LEU A 103 11.61 1.59 -13.50
C LEU A 103 10.48 1.17 -12.55
N HIS A 104 10.76 0.23 -11.66
CA HIS A 104 9.83 -0.17 -10.62
C HIS A 104 9.42 1.00 -9.74
N ALA A 105 10.37 1.79 -9.22
CA ALA A 105 10.03 2.96 -8.41
C ALA A 105 9.18 3.97 -9.19
N GLN A 106 9.49 4.20 -10.47
CA GLN A 106 8.77 5.13 -11.34
C GLN A 106 7.31 4.71 -11.57
N TYR A 107 7.05 3.42 -11.78
CA TYR A 107 5.72 2.88 -12.10
C TYR A 107 5.04 2.14 -10.95
N PHE A 108 5.57 2.26 -9.73
CA PHE A 108 5.06 1.51 -8.58
C PHE A 108 3.58 1.74 -8.32
N ALA A 109 3.10 2.99 -8.44
CA ALA A 109 1.68 3.30 -8.29
C ALA A 109 0.78 2.52 -9.27
N ALA A 110 1.24 2.30 -10.51
CA ALA A 110 0.52 1.50 -11.50
C ALA A 110 0.51 0.01 -11.11
N VAL A 111 1.62 -0.50 -10.59
CA VAL A 111 1.73 -1.87 -10.08
C VAL A 111 0.74 -2.10 -8.94
N VAL A 112 0.75 -1.23 -7.93
CA VAL A 112 -0.13 -1.33 -6.75
C VAL A 112 -1.58 -1.32 -7.21
N ARG A 113 -1.97 -0.34 -8.04
CA ARG A 113 -3.35 -0.24 -8.51
C ARG A 113 -3.79 -1.47 -9.32
N ALA A 114 -2.92 -1.99 -10.18
CA ALA A 114 -3.22 -3.20 -10.94
C ALA A 114 -3.46 -4.42 -10.05
N VAL A 115 -2.73 -4.54 -8.93
CA VAL A 115 -2.94 -5.61 -7.94
C VAL A 115 -4.20 -5.38 -7.11
N GLU A 116 -4.51 -4.15 -6.74
CA GLU A 116 -5.75 -3.81 -6.03
C GLU A 116 -7.00 -4.16 -6.84
N LEU A 117 -6.97 -3.99 -8.16
CA LEU A 117 -8.07 -4.36 -9.05
C LEU A 117 -8.36 -5.87 -9.07
N LEU A 118 -7.46 -6.71 -8.54
CA LEU A 118 -7.69 -8.14 -8.34
C LEU A 118 -8.39 -8.45 -7.01
N ARG A 119 -8.44 -7.50 -6.08
CA ARG A 119 -9.09 -7.68 -4.78
C ARG A 119 -10.61 -7.61 -4.94
N PRO A 120 -11.37 -8.43 -4.19
CA PRO A 120 -12.81 -8.22 -4.09
C PRO A 120 -13.09 -6.85 -3.46
N PRO A 121 -14.22 -6.22 -3.80
CA PRO A 121 -14.59 -4.94 -3.21
C PRO A 121 -14.67 -5.07 -1.69
N THR A 122 -14.06 -4.13 -0.99
CA THR A 122 -14.16 -4.07 0.47
C THR A 122 -15.57 -3.61 0.83
N GLN A 123 -16.34 -4.50 1.43
CA GLN A 123 -17.59 -4.15 2.09
C GLN A 123 -17.27 -3.44 3.40
N TYR A 124 -17.40 -2.11 3.41
CA TYR A 124 -17.37 -1.32 4.63
C TYR A 124 -18.74 -1.41 5.35
N ASP A 125 -19.18 -2.62 5.65
CA ASP A 125 -20.49 -2.86 6.25
C ASP A 125 -20.50 -2.50 7.75
N GLN A 126 -19.31 -2.24 8.31
CA GLN A 126 -19.13 -1.81 9.68
C GLN A 126 -18.34 -0.51 9.67
N ALA A 127 -19.01 0.57 10.07
CA ALA A 127 -18.32 1.78 10.47
C ALA A 127 -17.27 1.42 11.53
N ILE A 128 -16.03 1.83 11.28
CA ILE A 128 -14.93 1.57 12.19
C ILE A 128 -15.31 2.21 13.55
N PRO A 129 -15.37 1.45 14.66
CA PRO A 129 -15.92 1.94 15.92
C PRO A 129 -15.30 3.25 16.44
N HIS A 130 -14.02 3.49 16.14
CA HIS A 130 -13.29 4.70 16.53
C HIS A 130 -13.40 5.88 15.54
N LEU A 131 -13.98 5.66 14.36
CA LEU A 131 -14.41 6.74 13.45
C LEU A 131 -15.76 7.34 13.86
N HIS A 132 -16.51 6.65 14.73
CA HIS A 132 -17.51 7.29 15.58
C HIS A 132 -16.79 8.07 16.68
N LYS A 133 -16.17 9.18 16.32
CA LYS A 133 -15.88 10.19 17.32
C LYS A 133 -17.24 10.70 17.80
N THR A 134 -17.67 10.22 18.97
CA THR A 134 -18.49 11.04 19.87
C THR A 134 -17.84 12.43 19.87
N GLU A 135 -18.67 13.46 19.69
CA GLU A 135 -18.30 14.88 19.60
C GLU A 135 -17.00 15.21 20.33
N GLY A 136 -16.09 15.91 19.64
CA GLY A 136 -14.78 16.26 20.20
C GLY A 136 -14.93 16.92 21.56
N VAL A 137 -14.55 16.20 22.62
CA VAL A 137 -14.48 16.75 23.96
C VAL A 137 -13.27 17.67 24.00
N ILE A 138 -13.51 18.96 24.23
CA ILE A 138 -12.45 19.93 24.49
C ILE A 138 -11.98 19.70 25.93
N ASP A 139 -10.70 19.34 26.09
CA ASP A 139 -10.07 19.26 27.42
C ASP A 139 -9.72 20.67 27.92
N ALA A 140 -9.54 20.82 29.23
CA ALA A 140 -9.14 22.07 29.87
C ALA A 140 -7.74 21.90 30.50
N PRO A 141 -6.67 21.86 29.68
CA PRO A 141 -5.32 21.69 30.21
C PRO A 141 -4.94 22.88 31.10
N VAL A 142 -4.18 22.59 32.16
CA VAL A 142 -3.64 23.63 33.05
C VAL A 142 -2.18 23.87 32.70
N GLY A 143 -1.89 25.04 32.13
CA GLY A 143 -0.52 25.48 31.87
C GLY A 143 0.15 26.01 33.14
N ARG A 144 1.38 25.56 33.40
CA ARG A 144 2.20 26.01 34.53
C ARG A 144 3.63 26.27 34.08
N TYR A 145 4.36 27.01 34.90
CA TYR A 145 5.81 27.14 34.78
C TYR A 145 6.48 26.45 35.95
N VAL A 146 7.49 25.64 35.65
CA VAL A 146 8.45 25.16 36.65
C VAL A 146 9.75 25.92 36.48
N HIS A 147 10.31 26.35 37.60
CA HIS A 147 11.64 26.94 37.68
C HIS A 147 12.62 25.84 38.11
N ILE A 148 13.66 25.62 37.31
CA ILE A 148 14.67 24.61 37.56
C ILE A 148 16.05 25.25 37.46
N GLU A 149 16.87 25.05 38.49
CA GLU A 149 18.25 25.49 38.49
C GLU A 149 19.12 24.44 37.78
N LEU A 150 19.70 24.82 36.64
CA LEU A 150 20.60 23.97 35.86
C LEU A 150 21.90 24.74 35.65
N GLN A 151 23.00 24.17 36.13
CA GLN A 151 24.35 24.76 36.03
C GLN A 151 24.42 26.20 36.60
N GLY A 152 23.68 26.47 37.67
CA GLY A 152 23.68 27.79 38.33
C GLY A 152 22.83 28.86 37.62
N HIS A 153 22.03 28.47 36.64
CA HIS A 153 21.09 29.37 35.95
C HIS A 153 19.65 28.91 36.17
N ASP A 154 18.76 29.86 36.50
CA ASP A 154 17.33 29.63 36.63
C ASP A 154 16.67 29.50 35.25
N HIS A 155 16.10 28.33 34.98
CA HIS A 155 15.39 28.04 33.74
C HIS A 155 13.90 27.95 34.02
N ARG A 156 13.13 28.75 33.29
CA ARG A 156 11.67 28.73 33.34
C ARG A 156 11.12 27.88 32.20
N ILE A 157 10.55 26.72 32.54
CA ILE A 157 9.99 25.76 31.58
C ILE A 157 8.47 25.80 31.67
N TYR A 158 7.80 26.01 30.53
CA TYR A 158 6.35 25.88 30.42
C TYR A 158 5.97 24.41 30.24
N PHE A 159 4.92 23.95 30.92
CA PHE A 159 4.34 22.63 30.72
C PHE A 159 2.82 22.67 30.90
N GLU A 160 2.12 21.70 30.31
CA GLU A 160 0.66 21.54 30.40
C GLU A 160 0.33 20.17 30.99
N GLU A 161 -0.66 20.13 31.88
CA GLU A 161 -1.22 18.89 32.41
C GLU A 161 -2.67 18.72 31.96
N ALA A 162 -3.00 17.53 31.47
CA ALA A 162 -4.36 17.10 31.14
C ALA A 162 -4.61 15.69 31.71
N GLY A 163 -5.78 15.45 32.30
CA GLY A 163 -6.15 14.16 32.91
C GLY A 163 -5.66 13.94 34.35
N LYS A 164 -5.71 12.68 34.82
CA LYS A 164 -5.20 12.22 36.14
C LYS A 164 -4.32 10.99 35.93
N GLY A 165 -3.06 11.03 36.35
CA GLY A 165 -2.13 9.91 36.17
C GLY A 165 -0.66 10.34 36.12
N ILE A 166 0.22 9.42 35.72
CA ILE A 166 1.65 9.70 35.54
C ILE A 166 1.82 10.54 34.26
N PRO A 167 2.41 11.75 34.31
CA PRO A 167 2.70 12.55 33.14
C PRO A 167 3.63 11.78 32.19
N LEU A 168 3.25 11.68 30.92
CA LEU A 168 4.15 11.25 29.86
C LEU A 168 4.68 12.52 29.18
N LEU A 169 6.01 12.67 29.16
CA LEU A 169 6.72 13.71 28.41
C LEU A 169 6.66 13.44 26.90
#